data_AF-A0AAU3Q5E7-F1
#
_entry.id   AF-A0AAU3Q5E7-F1
#
_cell.length_a   1.000
_cell.length_b   1.000
_cell.length_c   1.000
_cell.angle_alpha   90.00
_cell.angle_beta   90.00
_cell.angle_gamma   90.00
#
_symmetry.space_group_name_H-M   'P 1'
#
loop_
_entity.id
_entity.type
_entity.pdbx_description
1 polymer ?
#
loop_
_entity_poly.entity_id
_entity_poly.type
_entity_poly.pdbx_seq_one_letter_code
_entity_poly.pdbx_strand_id
1 'polypeptide(L)'
;MRRCTWSVELVELVAVLLSAVIGGLALATPVSLEWARGGTATMQIELLATNMPRAAAIGCLAAVVITVFTSSAESTIVPWAAALSGTVVLLLNHQLGPRLSSVAPLSTLTYVDTLAAGILLGGLAAAAAVRTSMMLAFLLGILMSVIIGEVSILAGLEVAPHGLAAWFVDSPPLWLLWPGTALLGWCAARARLGKRLTLATGELPLGPILAAVTAVSVPVLGSEWMVRHGTTVGEIVLVTVASVVAALAAGLLLPGRDGMLLQTSITIGAVGSVIVPLPLPAWMIPLSLLGNIVGMFFGRRWAMPFVAMLALLALATAAAASGTPGNMWPGAAIGGTLALGLATGYSFAATLPSHSPSVMLGVAVLFVPGVVIALRGRMFTTDPDSALDNSTPGLIALAIAAGCTINVILLRKRSIARVEPVLPPAAAEPDGHEPA
;
A
#
# COMPACT_ATOMS: atom_id res chain seq x y z
N MET A 1 13.51 13.67 33.30
CA MET A 1 13.27 12.39 32.59
C MET A 1 12.20 12.45 31.48
N ARG A 2 11.02 13.07 31.69
CA ARG A 2 9.98 13.18 30.63
C ARG A 2 10.49 13.81 29.31
N ARG A 3 11.31 14.87 29.31
CA ARG A 3 11.77 15.49 28.03
C ARG A 3 12.64 14.59 27.13
N CYS A 4 13.35 13.60 27.68
CA CYS A 4 14.19 12.68 26.90
C CYS A 4 13.38 11.60 26.18
N THR A 5 12.18 11.26 26.65
CA THR A 5 11.35 10.25 25.97
C THR A 5 10.67 10.83 24.73
N TRP A 6 10.28 12.10 24.76
CA TRP A 6 9.65 12.78 23.62
C TRP A 6 10.57 12.91 22.40
N SER A 7 11.85 13.21 22.59
CA SER A 7 12.80 13.30 21.47
C SER A 7 13.02 11.95 20.79
N VAL A 8 13.06 10.87 21.57
CA VAL A 8 13.21 9.50 21.07
C VAL A 8 11.99 9.06 20.28
N GLU A 9 10.79 9.29 20.82
CA GLU A 9 9.54 8.94 20.14
C GLU A 9 9.42 9.67 18.81
N LEU A 10 9.79 10.94 18.77
CA LEU A 10 9.78 11.74 17.55
C LEU A 10 10.75 11.18 16.51
N VAL A 11 11.97 10.81 16.90
CA VAL A 11 12.96 10.20 15.99
C VAL A 11 12.43 8.89 15.41
N GLU A 12 11.82 8.03 16.23
CA GLU A 12 11.26 6.76 15.74
C GLU A 12 10.04 6.99 14.82
N LEU A 13 9.19 7.99 15.10
CA LEU A 13 8.08 8.37 14.21
C LEU A 13 8.59 8.87 12.86
N VAL A 14 9.61 9.73 12.86
CA VAL A 14 10.26 10.24 11.64
C VAL A 14 10.93 9.09 10.87
N ALA A 15 11.62 8.18 11.57
CA ALA A 15 12.23 7.01 10.96
C ALA A 15 11.19 6.13 10.25
N VAL A 16 10.07 5.86 10.92
CA VAL A 16 8.97 5.05 10.36
C VAL A 16 8.32 5.76 9.17
N LEU A 17 8.02 7.05 9.30
CA LEU A 17 7.43 7.86 8.23
C LEU A 17 8.33 7.85 6.98
N LEU A 18 9.61 8.22 7.14
CA LEU A 18 10.55 8.29 6.02
C LEU A 18 10.80 6.93 5.39
N SER A 19 10.93 5.88 6.19
CA SER A 19 11.16 4.51 5.69
C SER A 19 9.95 3.97 4.95
N ALA A 20 8.74 4.31 5.39
CA ALA A 20 7.51 3.97 4.68
C ALA A 20 7.42 4.72 3.34
N VAL A 21 7.82 6.00 3.30
CA VAL A 21 7.92 6.76 2.04
C VAL A 21 8.92 6.11 1.08
N ILE A 22 10.12 5.76 1.56
CA ILE A 22 11.16 5.10 0.75
C ILE A 22 10.65 3.77 0.18
N GLY A 23 10.11 2.89 1.03
CA GLY A 23 9.64 1.58 0.59
C GLY A 23 8.44 1.67 -0.34
N GLY A 24 7.51 2.60 -0.08
CA GLY A 24 6.37 2.81 -0.96
C GLY A 24 6.76 3.40 -2.31
N LEU A 25 7.71 4.34 -2.36
CA LEU A 25 8.24 4.86 -3.62
C LEU A 25 8.98 3.76 -4.40
N ALA A 26 9.74 2.91 -3.72
CA ALA A 26 10.42 1.78 -4.37
C ALA A 26 9.44 0.75 -4.97
N LEU A 27 8.24 0.59 -4.39
CA LEU A 27 7.17 -0.23 -4.97
C LEU A 27 6.42 0.47 -6.11
N ALA A 28 6.18 1.78 -5.99
CA ALA A 28 5.42 2.55 -6.98
C ALA A 28 6.24 2.86 -8.25
N THR A 29 7.53 3.16 -8.10
CA THR A 29 8.44 3.53 -9.20
C THR A 29 9.74 2.74 -9.10
N PRO A 30 9.72 1.41 -9.34
CA PRO A 30 10.94 0.61 -9.29
C PRO A 30 11.86 0.91 -10.48
N VAL A 31 13.05 1.45 -10.16
CA VAL A 31 14.16 1.78 -11.07
C VAL A 31 13.92 2.99 -11.98
N SER A 32 14.94 3.86 -12.08
CA SER A 32 14.88 5.13 -12.83
C SER A 32 14.95 4.91 -14.34
N LEU A 33 14.09 5.63 -15.08
CA LEU A 33 14.11 5.66 -16.55
C LEU A 33 15.42 6.28 -17.07
N GLU A 34 16.13 7.04 -16.22
CA GLU A 34 17.47 7.55 -16.51
C GLU A 34 18.50 6.47 -16.82
N TRP A 35 18.43 5.29 -16.19
CA TRP A 35 19.36 4.19 -16.50
C TRP A 35 19.11 3.63 -17.91
N ALA A 36 17.88 3.69 -18.41
CA ALA A 36 17.49 3.25 -19.74
C ALA A 36 17.82 4.29 -20.84
N ARG A 37 17.99 5.57 -20.49
CA ARG A 37 18.36 6.63 -21.45
C ARG A 37 19.76 6.44 -22.05
N GLY A 38 20.58 5.53 -21.53
CA GLY A 38 21.95 5.26 -21.98
C GLY A 38 22.13 4.14 -23.02
N GLY A 39 21.12 3.32 -23.35
CA GLY A 39 21.32 2.21 -24.31
C GLY A 39 20.04 1.50 -24.75
N THR A 40 19.86 1.36 -26.08
CA THR A 40 18.77 0.60 -26.75
C THR A 40 17.38 0.79 -26.13
N ALA A 41 16.94 2.05 -26.11
CA ALA A 41 15.86 2.55 -25.27
C ALA A 41 14.44 2.03 -25.59
N THR A 42 14.13 1.53 -26.79
CA THR A 42 12.73 1.23 -27.15
C THR A 42 12.23 -0.13 -26.65
N MET A 43 13.02 -1.19 -26.83
CA MET A 43 12.62 -2.56 -26.41
C MET A 43 12.64 -2.73 -24.88
N GLN A 44 13.53 -2.03 -24.18
CA GLN A 44 13.61 -2.10 -22.72
C GLN A 44 12.46 -1.34 -22.03
N ILE A 45 11.95 -0.27 -22.64
CA ILE A 45 10.78 0.47 -22.12
C ILE A 45 9.50 -0.39 -22.23
N GLU A 46 9.33 -1.13 -23.32
CA GLU A 46 8.17 -2.02 -23.52
C GLU A 46 8.21 -3.24 -22.57
N LEU A 47 9.41 -3.79 -22.32
CA LEU A 47 9.62 -4.83 -21.31
C LEU A 47 9.45 -4.32 -19.87
N LEU A 48 9.74 -3.04 -19.60
CA LEU A 48 9.48 -2.44 -18.29
C LEU A 48 7.97 -2.30 -18.04
N ALA A 49 7.23 -1.76 -19.01
CA ALA A 49 5.79 -1.52 -18.89
C ALA A 49 4.99 -2.81 -18.62
N THR A 50 5.45 -3.94 -19.18
CA THR A 50 4.78 -5.24 -19.01
C THR A 50 5.19 -6.00 -17.73
N ASN A 51 6.39 -5.78 -17.20
CA ASN A 51 6.89 -6.49 -16.02
C ASN A 51 6.71 -5.72 -14.69
N MET A 52 6.54 -4.40 -14.74
CA MET A 52 6.43 -3.55 -13.55
C MET A 52 5.23 -3.90 -12.65
N PRO A 53 4.00 -4.15 -13.18
CA PRO A 53 2.88 -4.67 -12.38
C PRO A 53 3.18 -5.94 -11.59
N ARG A 54 3.87 -6.89 -12.24
CA ARG A 54 4.25 -8.18 -11.63
C ARG A 54 5.29 -7.99 -10.54
N ALA A 55 6.31 -7.17 -10.80
CA ALA A 55 7.35 -6.88 -9.81
C ALA A 55 6.76 -6.23 -8.55
N ALA A 56 5.90 -5.23 -8.70
CA ALA A 56 5.21 -4.58 -7.58
C ALA A 56 4.34 -5.58 -6.78
N ALA A 57 3.61 -6.46 -7.46
CA ALA A 57 2.83 -7.52 -6.84
C ALA A 57 3.69 -8.50 -6.01
N ILE A 58 4.84 -8.92 -6.54
CA ILE A 58 5.80 -9.77 -5.82
C ILE A 58 6.34 -9.05 -4.59
N GLY A 59 6.71 -7.77 -4.72
CA GLY A 59 7.13 -6.94 -3.58
C GLY A 59 6.06 -6.81 -2.50
N CYS A 60 4.80 -6.64 -2.90
CA CYS A 60 3.64 -6.62 -2.00
C CYS A 60 3.42 -7.95 -1.26
N LEU A 61 3.52 -9.07 -1.97
CA LEU A 61 3.44 -10.41 -1.36
C LEU A 61 4.60 -10.64 -0.38
N ALA A 62 5.82 -10.28 -0.78
CA ALA A 62 7.00 -10.36 0.08
C ALA A 62 6.80 -9.52 1.36
N ALA A 63 6.23 -8.32 1.24
CA ALA A 63 5.94 -7.48 2.39
C ALA A 63 5.01 -8.15 3.40
N VAL A 64 3.89 -8.72 2.95
CA VAL A 64 2.96 -9.42 3.85
C VAL A 64 3.62 -10.63 4.50
N VAL A 65 4.35 -11.44 3.73
CA VAL A 65 5.06 -12.62 4.23
C VAL A 65 6.09 -12.22 5.30
N ILE A 66 6.90 -11.20 5.03
CA ILE A 66 7.87 -10.66 5.98
C ILE A 66 7.16 -10.09 7.22
N THR A 67 6.03 -9.39 7.08
CA THR A 67 5.25 -8.92 8.24
C THR A 67 4.76 -10.09 9.09
N VAL A 68 4.29 -11.18 8.50
CA VAL A 68 3.85 -12.38 9.24
C VAL A 68 5.00 -12.99 10.03
N PHE A 69 6.15 -13.23 9.40
CA PHE A 69 7.31 -13.81 10.09
C PHE A 69 7.87 -12.90 11.17
N THR A 70 8.03 -11.61 10.88
CA THR A 70 8.60 -10.64 11.82
C THR A 70 7.64 -10.29 12.96
N SER A 71 6.32 -10.35 12.75
CA SER A 71 5.33 -10.16 13.82
C SER A 71 5.23 -11.36 14.76
N SER A 72 5.57 -12.56 14.30
CA SER A 72 5.61 -13.79 15.10
C SER A 72 6.88 -13.92 15.95
N ALA A 73 7.90 -13.09 15.69
CA ALA A 73 9.15 -13.12 16.43
C ALA A 73 9.01 -12.50 17.84
N GLU A 74 9.59 -13.15 18.85
CA GLU A 74 9.58 -12.68 20.24
C GLU A 74 10.47 -11.45 20.49
N SER A 75 11.43 -11.21 19.60
CA SER A 75 12.38 -10.12 19.76
C SER A 75 11.96 -8.89 18.96
N THR A 76 12.00 -7.72 19.61
CA THR A 76 11.75 -6.43 18.95
C THR A 76 12.80 -6.07 17.92
N ILE A 77 13.99 -6.68 17.95
CA ILE A 77 15.05 -6.40 16.97
C ILE A 77 14.71 -6.93 15.57
N VAL A 78 14.00 -8.06 15.48
CA VAL A 78 13.75 -8.78 14.23
C VAL A 78 13.04 -7.91 13.18
N PRO A 79 11.91 -7.23 13.49
CA PRO A 79 11.25 -6.37 12.50
C PRO A 79 12.11 -5.17 12.06
N TRP A 80 12.86 -4.56 12.97
CA TRP A 80 13.78 -3.46 12.63
C TRP A 80 14.98 -3.92 11.80
N ALA A 81 15.53 -5.11 12.10
CA ALA A 81 16.61 -5.70 11.33
C ALA A 81 16.16 -6.09 9.93
N ALA A 82 14.96 -6.65 9.79
CA ALA A 82 14.34 -6.92 8.48
C ALA A 82 14.17 -5.61 7.69
N ALA A 83 13.58 -4.59 8.31
CA ALA A 83 13.44 -3.27 7.67
C ALA A 83 14.79 -2.70 7.21
N LEU A 84 15.79 -2.71 8.10
CA LEU A 84 17.14 -2.24 7.79
C LEU A 84 17.78 -3.05 6.65
N SER A 85 17.60 -4.37 6.61
CA SER A 85 18.14 -5.21 5.55
C SER A 85 17.55 -4.85 4.17
N GLY A 86 16.24 -4.61 4.08
CA GLY A 86 15.59 -4.15 2.86
C GLY A 86 16.13 -2.79 2.40
N THR A 87 16.27 -1.83 3.31
CA THR A 87 16.82 -0.51 2.97
C THR A 87 18.29 -0.57 2.56
N VAL A 88 19.10 -1.43 3.18
CA VAL A 88 20.51 -1.62 2.78
C VAL A 88 20.60 -2.20 1.37
N VAL A 89 19.75 -3.18 1.03
CA VAL A 89 19.69 -3.74 -0.33
C VAL A 89 19.28 -2.66 -1.33
N LEU A 90 18.25 -1.85 -1.03
CA LEU A 90 17.85 -0.71 -1.87
C LEU A 90 19.01 0.29 -2.06
N LEU A 91 19.70 0.66 -0.99
CA LEU A 91 20.81 1.60 -1.02
C LEU A 91 21.98 1.07 -1.87
N LEU A 92 22.32 -0.21 -1.73
CA LEU A 92 23.35 -0.85 -2.55
C LEU A 92 22.93 -0.91 -4.01
N ASN A 93 21.68 -1.28 -4.29
CA ASN A 93 21.17 -1.36 -5.65
C ASN A 93 21.18 0.02 -6.34
N HIS A 94 20.80 1.10 -5.64
CA HIS A 94 20.82 2.45 -6.20
C HIS A 94 22.24 3.02 -6.37
N GLN A 95 23.19 2.66 -5.50
CA GLN A 95 24.59 3.08 -5.66
C GLN A 95 25.31 2.33 -6.78
N LEU A 96 25.04 1.04 -6.94
CA LEU A 96 25.69 0.18 -7.93
C LEU A 96 24.93 0.11 -9.26
N GLY A 97 23.65 0.48 -9.27
CA GLY A 97 22.73 0.40 -10.41
C GLY A 97 23.27 0.98 -11.71
N PRO A 98 23.85 2.19 -11.73
CA PRO A 98 24.45 2.76 -12.94
C PRO A 98 25.58 1.92 -13.54
N ARG A 99 26.28 1.12 -12.72
CA ARG A 99 27.34 0.22 -13.18
C ARG A 99 26.78 -1.15 -13.57
N LEU A 100 25.82 -1.65 -12.77
CA LEU A 100 25.20 -2.95 -12.96
C LEU A 100 24.24 -3.00 -14.15
N SER A 101 23.67 -1.87 -14.58
CA SER A 101 22.81 -1.79 -15.78
C SER A 101 23.53 -2.20 -17.07
N SER A 102 24.87 -2.15 -17.09
CA SER A 102 25.68 -2.64 -18.22
C SER A 102 25.88 -4.16 -18.23
N VAL A 103 25.64 -4.85 -17.10
CA VAL A 103 25.95 -6.27 -16.90
C VAL A 103 24.69 -7.11 -16.64
N ALA A 104 23.68 -6.54 -15.98
CA ALA A 104 22.45 -7.21 -15.59
C ALA A 104 21.23 -6.61 -16.32
N PRO A 105 20.24 -7.44 -16.71
CA PRO A 105 18.99 -6.94 -17.27
C PRO A 105 18.27 -5.99 -16.30
N LEU A 106 17.70 -4.91 -16.83
CA LEU A 106 16.99 -3.90 -16.05
C LEU A 106 15.81 -4.50 -15.26
N SER A 107 15.16 -5.52 -15.82
CA SER A 107 14.10 -6.29 -15.16
C SER A 107 14.56 -6.95 -13.86
N THR A 108 15.79 -7.49 -13.81
CA THR A 108 16.36 -8.09 -12.60
C THR A 108 16.54 -7.04 -11.51
N LEU A 109 17.01 -5.84 -11.87
CA LEU A 109 17.17 -4.73 -10.92
C LEU A 109 15.82 -4.26 -10.36
N THR A 110 14.77 -4.21 -11.20
CA THR A 110 13.39 -3.92 -10.79
C THR A 110 12.84 -4.96 -9.80
N TYR A 111 13.08 -6.26 -10.05
CA TYR A 111 12.67 -7.31 -9.12
C TYR A 111 13.42 -7.23 -7.78
N VAL A 112 14.71 -6.91 -7.80
CA VAL A 112 15.50 -6.72 -6.57
C VAL A 112 14.98 -5.52 -5.77
N ASP A 113 14.70 -4.39 -6.42
CA ASP A 113 14.17 -3.20 -5.74
C ASP A 113 12.80 -3.46 -5.13
N THR A 114 11.87 -4.05 -5.88
CA THR A 114 10.52 -4.35 -5.38
C THR A 114 10.53 -5.38 -4.25
N LEU A 115 11.39 -6.41 -4.31
CA LEU A 115 11.58 -7.35 -3.21
C LEU A 115 12.19 -6.68 -1.98
N ALA A 116 13.21 -5.85 -2.15
CA ALA A 116 13.86 -5.13 -1.06
C ALA A 116 12.91 -4.13 -0.40
N ALA A 117 12.09 -3.43 -1.19
CA ALA A 117 11.00 -2.58 -0.74
C ALA A 117 9.96 -3.38 0.05
N GLY A 118 9.61 -4.58 -0.43
CA GLY A 118 8.73 -5.50 0.27
C GLY A 118 9.29 -5.88 1.65
N ILE A 119 10.56 -6.28 1.71
CA ILE A 119 11.25 -6.61 2.98
C ILE A 119 11.25 -5.41 3.94
N LEU A 120 11.55 -4.21 3.41
CA LEU A 120 11.54 -2.96 4.16
C LEU A 120 10.17 -2.70 4.78
N LEU A 121 9.12 -2.61 3.95
CA LEU A 121 7.76 -2.31 4.40
C LEU A 121 7.21 -3.40 5.31
N GLY A 122 7.52 -4.66 5.01
CA GLY A 122 7.06 -5.81 5.77
C GLY A 122 7.58 -5.79 7.22
N GLY A 123 8.89 -5.57 7.38
CA GLY A 123 9.52 -5.43 8.70
C GLY A 123 9.06 -4.15 9.41
N LEU A 124 8.90 -3.06 8.67
CA LEU A 124 8.46 -1.78 9.22
C LEU A 124 7.03 -1.81 9.74
N ALA A 125 6.10 -2.48 9.04
CA ALA A 125 4.72 -2.66 9.49
C ALA A 125 4.65 -3.43 10.81
N ALA A 126 5.47 -4.48 10.97
CA ALA A 126 5.58 -5.23 12.21
C ALA A 126 6.21 -4.41 13.35
N ALA A 127 7.23 -3.59 13.05
CA ALA A 127 7.84 -2.66 14.02
C ALA A 127 6.85 -1.57 14.47
N ALA A 128 6.11 -0.99 13.53
CA ALA A 128 5.15 0.08 13.78
C ALA A 128 3.93 -0.40 14.59
N ALA A 129 3.63 -1.70 14.55
CA ALA A 129 2.52 -2.30 15.30
C ALA A 129 2.65 -2.23 16.82
N VAL A 130 3.82 -1.87 17.34
CA VAL A 130 4.02 -1.70 18.79
C VAL A 130 3.23 -0.51 19.34
N ARG A 131 3.03 0.57 18.54
CA ARG A 131 2.33 1.78 18.97
C ARG A 131 1.45 2.34 17.87
N THR A 132 0.22 2.72 18.21
CA THR A 132 -0.73 3.32 17.26
C THR A 132 -0.16 4.57 16.58
N SER A 133 0.63 5.39 17.27
CA SER A 133 1.29 6.57 16.67
C SER A 133 2.27 6.19 15.56
N MET A 134 3.07 5.13 15.75
CA MET A 134 3.97 4.62 14.73
C MET A 134 3.21 4.01 13.56
N MET A 135 2.12 3.28 13.83
CA MET A 135 1.28 2.74 12.78
C MET A 135 0.65 3.84 11.92
N LEU A 136 0.19 4.94 12.54
CA LEU A 136 -0.32 6.10 11.79
C LEU A 136 0.78 6.79 10.98
N ALA A 137 2.00 6.91 11.52
CA ALA A 137 3.14 7.44 10.78
C ALA A 137 3.52 6.55 9.59
N PHE A 138 3.48 5.23 9.76
CA PHE A 138 3.67 4.25 8.69
C PHE A 138 2.63 4.44 7.58
N LEU A 139 1.35 4.46 7.94
CA LEU A 139 0.26 4.66 6.97
C LEU A 139 0.36 6.00 6.25
N LEU A 140 0.66 7.08 6.97
CA LEU A 140 0.85 8.39 6.36
C LEU A 140 2.02 8.39 5.37
N GLY A 141 3.12 7.72 5.70
CA GLY A 141 4.28 7.59 4.81
C GLY A 141 3.95 6.81 3.53
N ILE A 142 3.15 5.75 3.65
CA ILE A 142 2.66 5.03 2.46
C ILE A 142 1.75 5.91 1.62
N LEU A 143 0.76 6.57 2.22
CA LEU A 143 -0.15 7.44 1.46
C LEU A 143 0.61 8.58 0.78
N MET A 144 1.63 9.13 1.44
CA MET A 144 2.55 10.10 0.86
C MET A 144 3.32 9.51 -0.34
N SER A 145 3.81 8.28 -0.24
CA SER A 145 4.51 7.62 -1.35
C SER A 145 3.61 7.37 -2.57
N VAL A 146 2.33 7.03 -2.35
CA VAL A 146 1.35 6.85 -3.44
C VAL A 146 1.10 8.18 -4.15
N ILE A 147 0.87 9.26 -3.40
CA ILE A 147 0.66 10.60 -3.97
C ILE A 147 1.89 11.07 -4.75
N ILE A 148 3.09 10.87 -4.21
CA ILE A 148 4.33 11.26 -4.90
C ILE A 148 4.54 10.39 -6.14
N GLY A 149 4.36 9.07 -6.05
CA GLY A 149 4.53 8.14 -7.17
C GLY A 149 3.65 8.46 -8.37
N GLU A 150 2.39 8.84 -8.15
CA GLU A 150 1.48 9.28 -9.21
C GLU A 150 1.99 10.53 -9.95
N VAL A 151 2.59 11.48 -9.23
CA VAL A 151 3.19 12.69 -9.84
C VAL A 151 4.47 12.35 -10.61
N SER A 152 5.29 11.45 -10.07
CA SER A 152 6.55 11.02 -10.68
C SER A 152 6.35 10.34 -12.03
N ILE A 153 5.39 9.41 -12.13
CA ILE A 153 5.04 8.71 -13.37
C ILE A 153 4.68 9.72 -14.47
N LEU A 154 3.90 10.75 -14.11
CA LEU A 154 3.45 11.74 -15.06
C LEU A 154 4.55 12.72 -15.49
N ALA A 155 5.42 13.11 -14.56
CA ALA A 155 6.59 13.95 -14.84
C ALA A 155 7.62 13.22 -15.72
N GLY A 156 7.74 11.89 -15.59
CA GLY A 156 8.60 11.06 -16.44
C GLY A 156 8.16 10.99 -17.91
N LEU A 157 6.90 11.29 -18.20
CA LEU A 157 6.37 11.42 -19.56
C LEU A 157 6.66 12.81 -20.18
N GLU A 158 7.02 13.81 -19.38
CA GLU A 158 7.43 15.13 -19.87
C GLU A 158 8.93 15.16 -20.22
N VAL A 159 9.26 15.77 -21.37
CA VAL A 159 10.64 15.86 -21.91
C VAL A 159 11.58 16.70 -21.00
N ALA A 160 11.03 17.52 -20.10
CA ALA A 160 11.78 18.29 -19.12
C ALA A 160 10.91 18.53 -17.86
N PRO A 161 11.06 17.74 -16.79
CA PRO A 161 10.33 17.98 -15.55
C PRO A 161 10.85 19.26 -14.87
N HIS A 162 9.94 20.18 -14.53
CA HIS A 162 10.27 21.45 -13.85
C HIS A 162 9.76 21.48 -12.40
N GLY A 163 10.51 22.14 -11.50
CA GLY A 163 10.08 22.41 -10.11
C GLY A 163 10.33 21.27 -9.12
N LEU A 164 9.53 21.18 -8.04
CA LEU A 164 9.67 20.14 -7.01
C LEU A 164 9.42 18.73 -7.54
N ALA A 165 8.65 18.59 -8.62
CA ALA A 165 8.42 17.31 -9.28
C ALA A 165 9.74 16.71 -9.80
N ALA A 166 10.67 17.55 -10.30
CA ALA A 166 11.99 17.15 -10.78
C ALA A 166 12.83 16.38 -9.74
N TRP A 167 12.55 16.60 -8.45
CA TRP A 167 13.30 15.99 -7.34
C TRP A 167 12.83 14.57 -7.02
N PHE A 168 11.69 14.16 -7.57
CA PHE A 168 11.04 12.87 -7.33
C PHE A 168 10.74 12.12 -8.62
N VAL A 169 11.22 12.56 -9.79
CA VAL A 169 10.89 11.98 -11.11
C VAL A 169 11.31 10.52 -11.24
N ASP A 170 12.23 10.08 -10.39
CA ASP A 170 12.83 8.76 -10.46
C ASP A 170 12.96 8.14 -9.06
N SER A 171 13.12 6.80 -9.07
CA SER A 171 13.42 5.87 -7.96
C SER A 171 13.94 6.51 -6.65
N PRO A 172 13.63 5.99 -5.45
CA PRO A 172 13.87 6.66 -4.17
C PRO A 172 15.26 7.31 -4.12
N PRO A 173 15.34 8.63 -3.96
CA PRO A 173 16.59 9.31 -4.20
C PRO A 173 17.61 8.97 -3.11
N LEU A 174 18.90 8.93 -3.48
CA LEU A 174 19.98 8.58 -2.55
C LEU A 174 20.01 9.48 -1.30
N TRP A 175 19.61 10.76 -1.45
CA TRP A 175 19.51 11.70 -0.33
C TRP A 175 18.44 11.31 0.69
N LEU A 176 17.45 10.49 0.32
CA LEU A 176 16.42 9.94 1.21
C LEU A 176 16.86 8.59 1.78
N LEU A 177 17.50 7.74 0.96
CA LEU A 177 17.98 6.41 1.35
C LEU A 177 19.06 6.46 2.45
N TRP A 178 20.06 7.36 2.34
CA TRP A 178 21.12 7.49 3.35
C TRP A 178 20.60 7.82 4.76
N PRO A 179 19.84 8.92 4.98
CA PRO A 179 19.32 9.24 6.30
C PRO A 179 18.28 8.22 6.77
N GLY A 180 17.45 7.67 5.88
CA GLY A 180 16.51 6.61 6.22
C GLY A 180 17.21 5.35 6.76
N THR A 181 18.29 4.93 6.10
CA THR A 181 19.12 3.80 6.56
C THR A 181 19.76 4.07 7.92
N ALA A 182 20.31 5.27 8.12
CA ALA A 182 20.92 5.66 9.39
C ALA A 182 19.89 5.67 10.54
N LEU A 183 18.70 6.21 10.30
CA LEU A 183 17.59 6.25 11.26
C LEU A 183 17.10 4.84 11.61
N LEU A 184 16.95 3.95 10.62
CA LEU A 184 16.60 2.54 10.86
C LEU A 184 17.70 1.82 11.63
N GLY A 185 18.97 2.08 11.33
CA GLY A 185 20.11 1.53 12.07
C GLY A 185 20.08 1.95 13.54
N TRP A 186 19.78 3.23 13.81
CA TRP A 186 19.58 3.74 15.17
C TRP A 186 18.41 3.04 15.89
N CYS A 187 17.26 2.91 15.23
CA CYS A 187 16.08 2.24 15.79
C CYS A 187 16.36 0.75 16.06
N ALA A 188 17.02 0.06 15.13
CA ALA A 188 17.42 -1.34 15.29
C ALA A 188 18.41 -1.52 16.45
N ALA A 189 19.40 -0.64 16.59
CA ALA A 189 20.36 -0.67 17.69
C ALA A 189 19.68 -0.49 19.06
N ARG A 190 18.69 0.41 19.14
CA ARG A 190 17.88 0.60 20.34
C ARG A 190 16.96 -0.58 20.66
N ALA A 191 16.34 -1.16 19.64
CA ALA A 191 15.43 -2.30 19.80
C ALA A 191 16.13 -3.57 20.32
N ARG A 192 17.47 -3.63 20.30
CA ARG A 192 18.27 -4.73 20.89
C ARG A 192 18.01 -4.92 22.38
N LEU A 193 17.60 -3.87 23.07
CA LEU A 193 17.41 -3.88 24.53
C LEU A 193 15.97 -4.26 24.95
N GLY A 194 15.05 -4.41 23.99
CA GLY A 194 13.65 -4.73 24.23
C GLY A 194 13.33 -6.21 24.04
N LYS A 195 12.41 -6.73 24.85
CA LYS A 195 11.72 -8.01 24.61
C LYS A 195 10.26 -7.72 24.30
N ARG A 196 9.66 -8.43 23.34
CA ARG A 196 8.23 -8.36 23.07
C ARG A 196 7.56 -9.51 23.83
N LEU A 197 6.51 -9.23 24.61
CA LEU A 197 5.61 -10.31 25.03
C LEU A 197 4.74 -10.67 23.83
N THR A 198 5.12 -11.70 23.09
CA THR A 198 4.24 -12.32 22.10
C THR A 198 3.41 -13.40 22.80
N LEU A 199 2.10 -13.38 22.58
CA LEU A 199 1.26 -14.54 22.79
C LEU A 199 1.62 -15.53 21.68
N ALA A 200 2.60 -16.40 21.94
CA ALA A 200 2.98 -17.45 21.01
C ALA A 200 1.84 -18.48 20.94
N THR A 201 0.84 -18.24 20.11
CA THR A 201 0.02 -19.32 19.56
C THR A 201 0.92 -20.08 18.58
N GLY A 202 1.19 -21.36 18.87
CA GLY A 202 2.17 -22.21 18.15
C GLY A 202 1.89 -22.47 16.66
N GLU A 203 0.90 -21.80 16.06
CA GLU A 203 0.53 -21.93 14.66
C GLU A 203 0.84 -20.62 13.92
N LEU A 204 1.66 -20.69 12.86
CA LEU A 204 1.87 -19.54 11.99
C LEU A 204 0.53 -19.10 11.39
N PRO A 205 0.18 -17.81 11.42
CA PRO A 205 -1.06 -17.34 10.83
C PRO A 205 -0.94 -17.39 9.29
N LEU A 206 -1.35 -18.51 8.70
CA LEU A 206 -1.39 -18.71 7.25
C LEU A 206 -2.51 -17.88 6.59
N GLY A 207 -3.55 -17.51 7.35
CA GLY A 207 -4.70 -16.74 6.87
C GLY A 207 -4.31 -15.46 6.11
N PRO A 208 -3.52 -14.54 6.70
CA PRO A 208 -3.04 -13.34 6.01
C PRO A 208 -2.20 -13.61 4.75
N ILE A 209 -1.42 -14.70 4.70
CA ILE A 209 -0.62 -15.05 3.53
C ILE A 209 -1.54 -15.48 2.38
N LEU A 210 -2.50 -16.37 2.65
CA LEU A 210 -3.48 -16.80 1.67
C LEU A 210 -4.38 -15.63 1.24
N ALA A 211 -4.76 -14.74 2.15
CA ALA A 211 -5.48 -13.51 1.84
C ALA A 211 -4.68 -12.60 0.91
N ALA A 212 -3.37 -12.47 1.13
CA ALA A 212 -2.49 -11.68 0.26
C ALA A 212 -2.37 -12.30 -1.13
N VAL A 213 -2.11 -13.61 -1.22
CA VAL A 213 -2.03 -14.31 -2.50
C VAL A 213 -3.32 -14.12 -3.29
N THR A 214 -4.49 -14.30 -2.66
CA THR A 214 -5.79 -14.14 -3.33
C THR A 214 -6.08 -12.68 -3.72
N ALA A 215 -5.88 -11.72 -2.82
CA ALA A 215 -6.17 -10.30 -3.08
C ALA A 215 -5.22 -9.66 -4.10
N VAL A 216 -3.99 -10.17 -4.24
CA VAL A 216 -2.99 -9.62 -5.18
C VAL A 216 -3.01 -10.35 -6.52
N SER A 217 -3.07 -11.70 -6.53
CA SER A 217 -2.97 -12.45 -7.79
C SER A 217 -4.17 -12.23 -8.72
N VAL A 218 -5.39 -12.15 -8.19
CA VAL A 218 -6.60 -12.03 -9.03
C VAL A 218 -6.62 -10.69 -9.77
N PRO A 219 -6.38 -9.51 -9.14
CA PRO A 219 -6.29 -8.25 -9.86
C PRO A 219 -5.13 -8.19 -10.86
N VAL A 220 -3.96 -8.76 -10.54
CA VAL A 220 -2.80 -8.77 -11.45
C VAL A 220 -3.08 -9.62 -12.68
N LEU A 221 -3.53 -10.86 -12.50
CA LEU A 221 -3.89 -11.75 -13.61
C LEU A 221 -5.06 -11.19 -14.41
N GLY A 222 -6.03 -10.58 -13.73
CA GLY A 222 -7.15 -9.89 -14.35
C GLY A 222 -6.70 -8.71 -15.20
N SER A 223 -5.81 -7.87 -14.67
CA SER A 223 -5.21 -6.72 -15.38
C SER A 223 -4.46 -7.19 -16.62
N GLU A 224 -3.59 -8.21 -16.50
CA GLU A 224 -2.87 -8.79 -17.63
C GLU A 224 -3.79 -9.39 -18.69
N TRP A 225 -4.82 -10.10 -18.24
CA TRP A 225 -5.84 -10.64 -19.13
C TRP A 225 -6.53 -9.52 -19.90
N MET A 226 -6.90 -8.43 -19.22
CA MET A 226 -7.57 -7.30 -19.84
C MET A 226 -6.69 -6.53 -20.82
N VAL A 227 -5.39 -6.40 -20.52
CA VAL A 227 -4.42 -5.82 -21.46
C VAL A 227 -4.33 -6.65 -22.74
N ARG A 228 -4.36 -7.99 -22.64
CA ARG A 228 -4.22 -8.89 -23.80
C ARG A 228 -5.51 -9.15 -24.57
N HIS A 229 -6.64 -9.28 -23.86
CA HIS A 229 -7.89 -9.81 -24.42
C HIS A 229 -9.11 -8.95 -24.16
N GLY A 230 -9.09 -7.99 -23.22
CA GLY A 230 -10.29 -7.32 -22.66
C GLY A 230 -11.03 -6.35 -23.57
N THR A 231 -11.34 -6.74 -24.81
CA THR A 231 -12.11 -5.94 -25.78
C THR A 231 -13.61 -6.08 -25.57
N THR A 232 -14.08 -7.14 -24.88
CA THR A 232 -15.51 -7.41 -24.73
C THR A 232 -16.03 -6.99 -23.35
N VAL A 233 -17.27 -6.45 -23.30
CA VAL A 233 -17.96 -6.11 -22.05
C VAL A 233 -18.05 -7.30 -21.10
N GLY A 234 -18.24 -8.51 -21.65
CA GLY A 234 -18.29 -9.75 -20.88
C GLY A 234 -17.01 -10.03 -20.09
N GLU A 235 -15.83 -9.82 -20.68
CA GLU A 235 -14.55 -10.00 -20.00
C GLU A 235 -14.34 -8.97 -18.90
N ILE A 236 -14.71 -7.71 -19.15
CA ILE A 236 -14.63 -6.64 -18.14
C ILE A 236 -15.49 -7.00 -16.93
N VAL A 237 -16.75 -7.41 -17.16
CA VAL A 237 -17.66 -7.84 -16.10
C VAL A 237 -17.09 -9.04 -15.35
N LEU A 238 -16.58 -10.05 -16.07
CA LEU A 238 -16.01 -11.26 -15.47
C LEU A 238 -14.85 -10.93 -14.53
N VAL A 239 -13.88 -10.14 -14.99
CA VAL A 239 -12.70 -9.77 -14.19
C VAL A 239 -13.09 -8.88 -13.01
N THR A 240 -14.06 -7.98 -13.19
CA THR A 240 -14.59 -7.14 -12.12
C THR A 240 -15.25 -7.97 -11.02
N VAL A 241 -16.13 -8.90 -11.40
CA VAL A 241 -16.80 -9.82 -10.46
C VAL A 241 -15.77 -10.71 -9.77
N ALA A 242 -14.82 -11.27 -10.51
CA ALA A 242 -13.74 -12.09 -9.95
C ALA A 242 -12.92 -11.31 -8.91
N SER A 243 -12.61 -10.03 -9.17
CA SER A 243 -11.90 -9.16 -8.23
C SER A 243 -12.69 -8.91 -6.94
N VAL A 244 -14.00 -8.65 -7.04
CA VAL A 244 -14.88 -8.43 -5.88
C VAL A 244 -15.03 -9.72 -5.04
N VAL A 245 -15.17 -10.88 -5.70
CA VAL A 245 -15.26 -12.18 -5.04
C VAL A 245 -13.93 -12.54 -4.37
N ALA A 246 -12.79 -12.30 -5.03
CA ALA A 246 -11.46 -12.49 -4.45
C ALA A 246 -11.23 -11.58 -3.25
N ALA A 247 -11.68 -10.31 -3.32
CA ALA A 247 -11.65 -9.39 -2.21
C ALA A 247 -12.46 -9.93 -1.01
N LEU A 248 -13.65 -10.48 -1.26
CA LEU A 248 -14.47 -11.10 -0.21
C LEU A 248 -13.76 -12.31 0.40
N ALA A 249 -13.24 -13.22 -0.43
CA ALA A 249 -12.52 -14.41 0.03
C ALA A 249 -11.30 -14.03 0.89
N ALA A 250 -10.48 -13.09 0.43
CA ALA A 250 -9.35 -12.56 1.19
C ALA A 250 -9.78 -11.91 2.50
N GLY A 251 -10.86 -11.12 2.48
CA GLY A 251 -11.43 -10.52 3.68
C GLY A 251 -11.96 -11.55 4.69
N LEU A 252 -12.46 -12.70 4.23
CA LEU A 252 -12.93 -13.80 5.07
C LEU A 252 -11.79 -14.63 5.66
N LEU A 253 -10.62 -14.65 5.02
CA LEU A 253 -9.40 -15.30 5.52
C LEU A 253 -8.69 -14.48 6.61
N LEU A 254 -8.95 -13.17 6.67
CA LEU A 254 -8.40 -12.28 7.69
C LEU A 254 -9.11 -12.44 9.05
N PRO A 255 -8.38 -12.31 10.17
CA PRO A 255 -8.95 -12.48 11.50
C PRO A 255 -9.96 -11.38 11.85
N GLY A 256 -11.08 -11.78 12.42
CA GLY A 256 -12.09 -10.87 12.97
C GLY A 256 -12.69 -9.91 11.94
N ARG A 257 -12.43 -8.61 12.13
CA ARG A 257 -12.95 -7.51 11.30
C ARG A 257 -11.86 -6.84 10.46
N ASP A 258 -10.67 -7.42 10.43
CA ASP A 258 -9.51 -6.82 9.77
C ASP A 258 -9.69 -6.72 8.24
N GLY A 259 -10.57 -7.54 7.66
CA GLY A 259 -10.94 -7.46 6.25
C GLY A 259 -11.62 -6.15 5.82
N MET A 260 -12.07 -5.31 6.76
CA MET A 260 -12.66 -4.00 6.43
C MET A 260 -11.63 -3.06 5.79
N LEU A 261 -10.41 -3.02 6.33
CA LEU A 261 -9.34 -2.20 5.76
C LEU A 261 -9.04 -2.61 4.32
N LEU A 262 -8.94 -3.92 4.07
CA LEU A 262 -8.72 -4.46 2.74
C LEU A 262 -9.79 -4.01 1.73
N GLN A 263 -11.08 -4.10 2.10
CA GLN A 263 -12.16 -3.63 1.21
C GLN A 263 -12.08 -2.13 0.94
N THR A 264 -11.78 -1.32 1.97
CA THR A 264 -11.63 0.13 1.78
C THR A 264 -10.45 0.46 0.89
N SER A 265 -9.31 -0.22 1.02
CA SER A 265 -8.14 -0.01 0.17
C SER A 265 -8.39 -0.37 -1.29
N ILE A 266 -9.06 -1.50 -1.56
CA ILE A 266 -9.45 -1.90 -2.92
C ILE A 266 -10.37 -0.83 -3.53
N THR A 267 -11.31 -0.33 -2.74
CA THR A 267 -12.22 0.72 -3.18
C THR A 267 -11.48 2.03 -3.45
N ILE A 268 -10.55 2.43 -2.57
CA ILE A 268 -9.71 3.62 -2.75
C ILE A 268 -8.89 3.51 -4.04
N GLY A 269 -8.24 2.36 -4.29
CA GLY A 269 -7.49 2.14 -5.52
C GLY A 269 -8.38 2.25 -6.77
N ALA A 270 -9.55 1.62 -6.76
CA ALA A 270 -10.50 1.67 -7.87
C ALA A 270 -11.04 3.09 -8.13
N VAL A 271 -11.43 3.82 -7.07
CA VAL A 271 -11.97 5.18 -7.17
C VAL A 271 -10.88 6.19 -7.53
N GLY A 272 -9.70 6.08 -6.93
CA GLY A 272 -8.54 6.92 -7.23
C GLY A 272 -8.11 6.81 -8.68
N SER A 273 -8.16 5.59 -9.24
CA SER A 273 -7.89 5.34 -10.66
C SER A 273 -8.81 6.12 -11.60
N VAL A 274 -10.00 6.56 -11.16
CA VAL A 274 -10.93 7.36 -11.98
C VAL A 274 -10.85 8.86 -11.67
N ILE A 275 -10.58 9.24 -10.42
CA ILE A 275 -10.61 10.64 -9.96
C ILE A 275 -9.33 11.41 -10.27
N VAL A 276 -8.19 10.73 -10.44
CA VAL A 276 -6.90 11.36 -10.74
C VAL A 276 -6.49 11.17 -12.23
N PRO A 277 -7.27 11.62 -13.24
CA PRO A 277 -6.84 11.55 -14.65
C PRO A 277 -5.96 12.71 -15.11
N LEU A 278 -5.82 13.77 -14.31
CA LEU A 278 -5.20 15.02 -14.76
C LEU A 278 -3.81 15.19 -14.16
N PRO A 279 -2.87 15.84 -14.87
CA PRO A 279 -1.66 16.35 -14.26
C PRO A 279 -2.00 17.21 -13.06
N LEU A 280 -1.82 16.62 -11.88
CA LEU A 280 -1.98 17.31 -10.62
C LEU A 280 -0.86 18.36 -10.57
N PRO A 281 -1.18 19.65 -10.52
CA PRO A 281 -0.15 20.65 -10.34
C PRO A 281 0.56 20.39 -8.99
N ALA A 282 1.88 20.59 -8.93
CA ALA A 282 2.69 20.18 -7.78
C ALA A 282 2.20 20.71 -6.42
N TRP A 283 1.48 21.85 -6.39
CA TRP A 283 0.88 22.41 -5.17
C TRP A 283 -0.29 21.56 -4.61
N MET A 284 -0.87 20.65 -5.39
CA MET A 284 -1.89 19.73 -4.92
C MET A 284 -1.34 18.59 -4.06
N ILE A 285 -0.04 18.28 -4.15
CA ILE A 285 0.61 17.27 -3.31
C ILE A 285 0.46 17.62 -1.81
N PRO A 286 0.91 18.79 -1.32
CA PRO A 286 0.76 19.13 0.10
C PRO A 286 -0.70 19.25 0.51
N LEU A 287 -1.61 19.67 -0.38
CA LEU A 287 -3.02 19.80 -0.07
C LEU A 287 -3.72 18.43 0.06
N SER A 288 -3.36 17.46 -0.79
CA SER A 288 -3.83 16.08 -0.71
C SER A 288 -3.28 15.38 0.53
N LEU A 289 -2.02 15.65 0.89
CA LEU A 289 -1.42 15.17 2.12
C LEU A 289 -2.13 15.75 3.35
N LEU A 290 -2.45 17.05 3.34
CA LEU A 290 -3.24 17.68 4.39
C LEU A 290 -4.63 17.05 4.50
N GLY A 291 -5.27 16.76 3.37
CA GLY A 291 -6.52 16.01 3.32
C GLY A 291 -6.42 14.64 4.00
N ASN A 292 -5.36 13.88 3.73
CA ASN A 292 -5.12 12.60 4.40
C ASN A 292 -4.92 12.75 5.92
N ILE A 293 -4.15 13.75 6.36
CA ILE A 293 -3.92 14.02 7.79
C ILE A 293 -5.24 14.38 8.50
N VAL A 294 -6.02 15.29 7.91
CA VAL A 294 -7.32 15.72 8.44
C VAL A 294 -8.30 14.54 8.46
N GLY A 295 -8.36 13.76 7.37
CA GLY A 295 -9.15 12.54 7.28
C GLY A 295 -8.77 11.54 8.37
N MET A 296 -7.48 11.25 8.54
CA MET A 296 -6.97 10.35 9.59
C MET A 296 -7.35 10.82 10.99
N PHE A 297 -7.24 12.13 11.25
CA PHE A 297 -7.64 12.70 12.54
C PHE A 297 -9.12 12.43 12.84
N PHE A 298 -10.00 12.70 11.86
CA PHE A 298 -11.43 12.45 12.01
C PHE A 298 -11.78 10.95 12.07
N GLY A 299 -11.12 10.11 11.27
CA GLY A 299 -11.32 8.66 11.28
C GLY A 299 -10.93 8.03 12.61
N ARG A 300 -9.87 8.55 13.24
CA ARG A 300 -9.47 8.15 14.58
C ARG A 300 -10.45 8.59 15.66
N ARG A 301 -11.02 9.80 15.54
CA ARG A 301 -11.96 10.33 16.53
C ARG A 301 -13.36 9.71 16.41
N TRP A 302 -13.78 9.40 15.20
CA TRP A 302 -15.10 8.83 14.89
C TRP A 302 -14.93 7.64 13.94
N ALA A 303 -14.54 6.49 14.48
CA ALA A 303 -14.29 5.28 13.71
C ALA A 303 -15.61 4.65 13.21
N MET A 304 -16.12 5.15 12.08
CA MET A 304 -17.31 4.61 11.40
C MET A 304 -16.95 4.14 9.99
N PRO A 305 -16.56 2.86 9.81
CA PRO A 305 -16.19 2.30 8.51
C PRO A 305 -17.24 2.47 7.41
N PHE A 306 -18.52 2.57 7.77
CA PHE A 306 -19.61 2.79 6.81
C PHE A 306 -19.57 4.19 6.20
N VAL A 307 -19.18 5.21 6.98
CA VAL A 307 -19.06 6.57 6.48
C VAL A 307 -17.95 6.65 5.43
N ALA A 308 -16.84 5.94 5.67
CA ALA A 308 -15.76 5.79 4.71
C ALA A 308 -16.25 5.18 3.38
N MET A 309 -16.94 4.04 3.44
CA MET A 309 -17.46 3.37 2.25
C MET A 309 -18.51 4.21 1.51
N LEU A 310 -19.40 4.89 2.23
CA LEU A 310 -20.38 5.79 1.62
C LEU A 310 -19.72 6.99 0.93
N ALA A 311 -18.68 7.58 1.53
CA ALA A 311 -17.93 8.65 0.91
C ALA A 311 -17.24 8.19 -0.38
N LEU A 312 -16.60 7.01 -0.36
CA LEU A 312 -15.97 6.42 -1.54
C LEU A 312 -17.00 6.04 -2.62
N LEU A 313 -18.17 5.52 -2.23
CA LEU A 313 -19.25 5.22 -3.15
C LEU A 313 -19.81 6.49 -3.81
N ALA A 314 -20.00 7.56 -3.02
CA ALA A 314 -20.42 8.86 -3.54
C ALA A 314 -19.40 9.41 -4.55
N LEU A 315 -18.11 9.32 -4.23
CA LEU A 315 -17.03 9.68 -5.15
C LEU A 315 -17.02 8.85 -6.43
N ALA A 316 -17.25 7.53 -6.33
CA ALA A 316 -17.38 6.65 -7.49
C ALA A 316 -18.59 7.01 -8.36
N THR A 317 -19.74 7.32 -7.74
CA THR A 317 -20.94 7.75 -8.48
C THR A 317 -20.73 9.08 -9.19
N ALA A 318 -20.08 10.05 -8.53
CA ALA A 318 -19.75 11.32 -9.13
C ALA A 318 -18.79 11.15 -10.32
N ALA A 319 -17.78 10.28 -10.17
CA ALA A 319 -16.86 9.94 -11.24
C ALA A 319 -17.57 9.28 -12.43
N ALA A 320 -18.45 8.31 -12.19
CA ALA A 320 -19.26 7.67 -13.23
C ALA A 320 -20.20 8.66 -13.95
N ALA A 321 -20.80 9.58 -13.21
CA ALA A 321 -21.68 10.62 -13.78
C ALA A 321 -20.91 11.66 -14.60
N SER A 322 -19.65 11.92 -14.27
CA SER A 322 -18.78 12.89 -14.95
C SER A 322 -18.14 12.40 -16.25
N GLY A 323 -18.52 11.21 -16.76
CA GLY A 323 -17.90 10.43 -17.84
C GLY A 323 -17.82 11.04 -19.25
N THR A 324 -17.81 12.37 -19.37
CA THR A 324 -17.50 13.11 -20.61
C THR A 324 -16.12 13.78 -20.49
N PRO A 325 -15.07 13.23 -21.13
CA PRO A 325 -13.68 13.72 -21.06
C PRO A 325 -13.47 15.15 -21.54
N GLY A 326 -14.44 15.75 -22.25
CA GLY A 326 -14.37 17.12 -22.74
C GLY A 326 -14.88 18.20 -21.78
N ASN A 327 -15.53 17.82 -20.66
CA ASN A 327 -16.26 18.77 -19.80
C ASN A 327 -15.94 18.62 -18.31
N MET A 328 -14.84 17.95 -17.95
CA MET A 328 -14.44 17.86 -16.55
C MET A 328 -13.90 19.22 -16.11
N TRP A 329 -14.72 19.97 -15.37
CA TRP A 329 -14.32 21.27 -14.83
C TRP A 329 -13.09 21.08 -13.91
N PRO A 330 -12.03 21.90 -14.04
CA PRO A 330 -10.84 21.79 -13.19
C PRO A 330 -11.15 21.76 -11.70
N GLY A 331 -12.19 22.49 -11.27
CA GLY A 331 -12.68 22.47 -9.89
C GLY A 331 -13.19 21.10 -9.42
N ALA A 332 -13.78 20.29 -10.31
CA ALA A 332 -14.25 18.95 -9.99
C ALA A 332 -13.08 17.98 -9.77
N ALA A 333 -12.00 18.10 -10.56
CA ALA A 333 -10.78 17.30 -10.38
C ALA A 333 -10.04 17.67 -9.08
N ILE A 334 -9.93 18.97 -8.79
CA ILE A 334 -9.33 19.46 -7.54
C ILE A 334 -10.16 19.00 -6.34
N GLY A 335 -11.47 19.24 -6.37
CA GLY A 335 -12.39 18.84 -5.31
C GLY A 335 -12.44 17.33 -5.11
N GLY A 336 -12.47 16.57 -6.20
CA GLY A 336 -12.48 15.10 -6.17
C GLY A 336 -11.20 14.53 -5.55
N THR A 337 -10.03 15.06 -5.92
CA THR A 337 -8.74 14.63 -5.36
C THR A 337 -8.65 14.94 -3.87
N LEU A 338 -9.11 16.11 -3.43
CA LEU A 338 -9.14 16.48 -2.01
C LEU A 338 -10.12 15.62 -1.21
N ALA A 339 -11.31 15.40 -1.76
CA ALA A 339 -12.31 14.55 -1.15
C ALA A 339 -11.81 13.10 -1.06
N LEU A 340 -11.10 12.60 -2.08
CA LEU A 340 -10.46 11.29 -2.06
C LEU A 340 -9.36 11.22 -1.01
N GLY A 341 -8.51 12.25 -0.88
CA GLY A 341 -7.49 12.30 0.18
C GLY A 341 -8.09 12.28 1.59
N LEU A 342 -9.15 13.06 1.82
CA LEU A 342 -9.92 13.04 3.06
C LEU A 342 -10.55 11.67 3.33
N ALA A 343 -11.21 11.08 2.34
CA ALA A 343 -11.86 9.77 2.46
C ALA A 343 -10.82 8.65 2.69
N THR A 344 -9.67 8.72 2.04
CA THR A 344 -8.56 7.77 2.18
C THR A 344 -8.00 7.81 3.59
N GLY A 345 -7.58 8.99 4.06
CA GLY A 345 -7.08 9.15 5.43
C GLY A 345 -8.11 8.71 6.48
N TYR A 346 -9.39 9.09 6.29
CA TYR A 346 -10.48 8.67 7.16
C TYR A 346 -10.66 7.15 7.17
N SER A 347 -10.65 6.49 6.00
CA SER A 347 -10.79 5.04 5.87
C SER A 347 -9.71 4.28 6.62
N PHE A 348 -8.45 4.65 6.41
CA PHE A 348 -7.30 3.98 7.04
C PHE A 348 -7.30 4.13 8.57
N ALA A 349 -7.67 5.31 9.09
CA ALA A 349 -7.75 5.51 10.54
C ALA A 349 -9.00 4.88 11.16
N ALA A 350 -10.14 4.88 10.46
CA ALA A 350 -11.40 4.33 10.97
C ALA A 350 -11.47 2.80 10.92
N THR A 351 -10.67 2.16 10.06
CA THR A 351 -10.64 0.69 9.87
C THR A 351 -9.34 0.04 10.36
N LEU A 352 -8.52 0.76 11.13
CA LEU A 352 -7.20 0.29 11.55
C LEU A 352 -7.28 -1.08 12.26
N PRO A 353 -6.78 -2.17 11.65
CA PRO A 353 -6.88 -3.50 12.22
C PRO A 353 -5.92 -3.69 13.39
N SER A 354 -6.19 -4.72 14.18
CA SER A 354 -5.37 -5.06 15.35
C SER A 354 -4.10 -5.85 14.98
N HIS A 355 -4.13 -6.60 13.87
CA HIS A 355 -3.01 -7.41 13.42
C HIS A 355 -2.21 -6.69 12.33
N SER A 356 -0.88 -6.63 12.49
CA SER A 356 0.01 -5.97 11.54
C SER A 356 0.01 -6.57 10.13
N PRO A 357 -0.11 -7.91 9.92
CA PRO A 357 -0.20 -8.47 8.58
C PRO A 357 -1.44 -7.96 7.82
N SER A 358 -2.55 -7.75 8.52
CA SER A 358 -3.77 -7.19 7.94
C SER A 358 -3.59 -5.74 7.50
N VAL A 359 -2.86 -4.93 8.30
CA VAL A 359 -2.50 -3.55 7.89
C VAL A 359 -1.67 -3.59 6.62
N MET A 360 -0.60 -4.39 6.62
CA MET A 360 0.32 -4.48 5.49
C MET A 360 -0.41 -4.93 4.23
N LEU A 361 -1.30 -5.92 4.32
CA LEU A 361 -2.10 -6.35 3.18
C LEU A 361 -3.03 -5.24 2.67
N GLY A 362 -3.76 -4.55 3.57
CA GLY A 362 -4.61 -3.43 3.18
C GLY A 362 -3.82 -2.32 2.47
N VAL A 363 -2.61 -2.05 2.91
CA VAL A 363 -1.72 -1.08 2.27
C VAL A 363 -1.16 -1.58 0.94
N ALA A 364 -0.70 -2.84 0.89
CA ALA A 364 -0.05 -3.44 -0.26
C ALA A 364 -0.93 -3.41 -1.51
N VAL A 365 -2.24 -3.62 -1.34
CA VAL A 365 -3.19 -3.60 -2.46
C VAL A 365 -3.32 -2.23 -3.13
N LEU A 366 -2.92 -1.13 -2.47
CA LEU A 366 -2.86 0.18 -3.11
C LEU A 366 -1.80 0.26 -4.22
N PHE A 367 -0.73 -0.54 -4.13
CA PHE A 367 0.34 -0.58 -5.13
C PHE A 367 0.09 -1.61 -6.24
N VAL A 368 -0.96 -2.43 -6.10
CA VAL A 368 -1.28 -3.46 -7.08
C VAL A 368 -2.23 -2.86 -8.14
N PRO A 369 -1.87 -2.90 -9.42
CA PRO A 369 -2.73 -2.37 -10.46
C PRO A 369 -4.03 -3.18 -10.55
N GLY A 370 -5.16 -2.47 -10.47
CA GLY A 370 -6.49 -3.04 -10.59
C GLY A 370 -7.07 -2.97 -12.01
N VAL A 371 -8.22 -3.59 -12.17
CA VAL A 371 -9.08 -3.61 -13.38
C VAL A 371 -9.28 -2.21 -13.98
N VAL A 372 -9.53 -1.20 -13.14
CA VAL A 372 -9.82 0.17 -13.58
C VAL A 372 -8.61 0.83 -14.22
N ILE A 373 -7.42 0.63 -13.64
CA ILE A 373 -6.16 1.13 -14.19
C ILE A 373 -5.83 0.47 -15.53
N ALA A 374 -6.10 -0.84 -15.66
CA ALA A 374 -5.89 -1.58 -16.90
C ALA A 374 -6.78 -1.04 -18.04
N LEU A 375 -8.06 -0.78 -17.76
CA LEU A 375 -8.98 -0.18 -18.72
C LEU A 375 -8.50 1.20 -19.17
N ARG A 376 -8.05 2.04 -18.24
CA ARG A 376 -7.53 3.37 -18.58
C ARG A 376 -6.25 3.31 -19.38
N GLY A 377 -5.30 2.45 -19.01
CA GLY A 377 -4.05 2.28 -19.75
C GLY A 377 -4.30 1.96 -21.22
N ARG A 378 -5.34 1.19 -21.54
CA ARG A 378 -5.74 0.88 -22.92
C ARG A 378 -6.30 2.09 -23.67
N MET A 379 -7.11 2.93 -23.01
CA MET A 379 -7.65 4.16 -23.62
C MET A 379 -6.55 5.11 -24.11
N PHE A 380 -5.38 5.10 -23.43
CA PHE A 380 -4.26 5.97 -23.80
C PHE A 380 -3.29 5.36 -24.82
N THR A 381 -3.25 4.02 -24.98
CA THR A 381 -2.12 3.36 -25.68
C THR A 381 -2.51 2.60 -26.94
N THR A 382 -3.68 1.96 -26.98
CA THR A 382 -3.94 0.94 -28.00
C THR A 382 -4.97 1.39 -29.04
N ASP A 383 -5.99 2.14 -28.64
CA ASP A 383 -7.07 2.49 -29.55
C ASP A 383 -7.94 3.66 -29.00
N PRO A 384 -7.53 4.92 -29.23
CA PRO A 384 -8.24 6.11 -28.72
C PRO A 384 -9.64 6.29 -29.33
N ASP A 385 -9.91 5.62 -30.46
CA ASP A 385 -11.18 5.67 -31.18
C ASP A 385 -12.10 4.46 -30.89
N SER A 386 -11.58 3.39 -30.27
CA SER A 386 -12.42 2.29 -29.77
C SER A 386 -13.22 2.72 -28.53
N ALA A 387 -14.39 3.27 -28.82
CA ALA A 387 -15.41 3.68 -27.87
C ALA A 387 -15.98 2.50 -27.06
N LEU A 388 -15.21 1.98 -26.10
CA LEU A 388 -15.84 1.68 -24.82
C LEU A 388 -16.31 3.03 -24.27
N ASP A 389 -17.62 3.18 -24.00
CA ASP A 389 -18.20 4.40 -23.47
C ASP A 389 -17.26 5.02 -22.44
N ASN A 390 -16.92 6.30 -22.56
CA ASN A 390 -15.99 7.01 -21.66
C ASN A 390 -16.38 6.91 -20.17
N SER A 391 -17.64 6.51 -19.89
CA SER A 391 -18.17 6.26 -18.56
C SER A 391 -17.81 4.87 -17.99
N THR A 392 -17.30 3.94 -18.79
CA THR A 392 -17.05 2.54 -18.41
C THR A 392 -16.11 2.40 -17.20
N PRO A 393 -14.94 3.08 -17.13
CA PRO A 393 -14.07 2.98 -15.95
C PRO A 393 -14.75 3.48 -14.68
N GLY A 394 -15.56 4.54 -14.80
CA GLY A 394 -16.35 5.07 -13.69
C GLY A 394 -17.41 4.08 -13.21
N LEU A 395 -18.12 3.43 -14.14
CA LEU A 395 -19.09 2.39 -13.82
C LEU A 395 -18.44 1.15 -13.18
N ILE A 396 -17.25 0.74 -13.64
CA ILE A 396 -16.50 -0.37 -13.03
C ILE A 396 -16.00 0.00 -11.63
N ALA A 397 -15.48 1.22 -11.44
CA ALA A 397 -15.10 1.69 -10.10
C ALA A 397 -16.31 1.74 -9.16
N LEU A 398 -17.47 2.17 -9.63
CA LEU A 398 -18.73 2.13 -8.89
C LEU A 398 -19.15 0.70 -8.54
N ALA A 399 -19.05 -0.24 -9.49
CA ALA A 399 -19.36 -1.65 -9.26
C ALA A 399 -18.45 -2.28 -8.20
N ILE A 400 -17.13 -1.99 -8.25
CA ILE A 400 -16.17 -2.42 -7.24
C ILE A 400 -16.51 -1.81 -5.88
N ALA A 401 -16.77 -0.49 -5.83
CA ALA A 401 -17.13 0.19 -4.58
C ALA A 401 -18.41 -0.39 -3.96
N ALA A 402 -19.44 -0.65 -4.77
CA ALA A 402 -20.68 -1.28 -4.33
C ALA A 402 -20.44 -2.71 -3.82
N GLY A 403 -19.68 -3.53 -4.57
CA GLY A 403 -19.30 -4.88 -4.18
C GLY A 403 -18.51 -4.93 -2.86
N CYS A 404 -17.49 -4.09 -2.72
CA CYS A 404 -16.72 -3.95 -1.48
C CYS A 404 -17.58 -3.45 -0.32
N THR A 405 -18.58 -2.60 -0.57
CA THR A 405 -19.53 -2.15 0.46
C THR A 405 -20.41 -3.31 0.95
N ILE A 406 -20.90 -4.14 0.03
CA ILE A 406 -21.62 -5.37 0.35
C ILE A 406 -20.72 -6.30 1.16
N ASN A 407 -19.46 -6.47 0.76
CA ASN A 407 -18.47 -7.27 1.49
C ASN A 407 -18.28 -6.75 2.92
N VAL A 408 -18.16 -5.44 3.13
CA VAL A 408 -18.05 -4.84 4.48
C VAL A 408 -19.31 -5.12 5.31
N ILE A 409 -20.50 -5.04 4.72
CA ILE A 409 -21.76 -5.40 5.40
C ILE A 409 -21.75 -6.88 5.82
N LEU A 410 -21.32 -7.78 4.93
CA LEU A 410 -21.23 -9.22 5.21
C LEU A 410 -20.20 -9.51 6.31
N LEU A 411 -19.01 -8.91 6.24
CA LEU A 411 -17.95 -9.08 7.22
C LEU A 411 -18.33 -8.54 8.60
N ARG A 412 -19.14 -7.47 8.67
CA ARG A 412 -19.62 -6.93 9.96
C ARG A 412 -20.51 -7.91 10.71
N LYS A 413 -21.26 -8.76 10.00
CA LYS A 413 -22.15 -9.76 10.59
C LYS A 413 -21.39 -10.88 11.32
N ARG A 414 -20.08 -11.03 11.10
CA ARG A 414 -19.26 -11.98 11.88
C ARG A 414 -19.14 -11.53 13.34
N SER A 415 -19.37 -12.45 14.25
CA SER A 415 -19.09 -12.26 15.67
C SER A 415 -17.58 -12.08 15.87
N ILE A 416 -17.18 -11.10 16.68
CA ILE A 416 -15.81 -11.02 17.16
C ILE A 416 -15.61 -12.27 18.02
N ALA A 417 -14.78 -13.22 17.57
CA ALA A 417 -14.37 -14.33 18.40
C ALA A 417 -13.73 -13.72 19.65
N ARG A 418 -14.41 -13.85 20.80
CA ARG A 418 -13.93 -13.33 22.06
C ARG A 418 -12.72 -14.19 22.39
N VAL A 419 -11.52 -13.61 22.37
CA VAL A 419 -10.31 -14.31 22.84
C VAL A 419 -10.61 -14.67 24.29
N GLU A 420 -10.72 -15.97 24.58
CA GLU A 420 -10.92 -16.48 25.94
C GLU A 420 -9.77 -15.92 26.79
N PRO A 421 -10.05 -15.19 27.89
CA PRO A 421 -8.99 -14.69 28.73
C PRO A 421 -8.17 -15.89 29.22
N VAL A 422 -6.87 -15.90 28.89
CA VAL A 422 -5.93 -16.86 29.45
C VAL A 422 -5.95 -16.68 30.96
N LEU A 423 -6.60 -17.60 31.66
CA LEU A 423 -6.54 -17.66 33.11
C LEU A 423 -5.05 -17.78 33.48
N PRO A 424 -4.52 -16.93 34.38
CA PRO A 424 -3.17 -17.12 34.88
C PRO A 424 -3.05 -18.57 35.39
N PRO A 425 -1.89 -19.23 35.19
CA PRO A 425 -1.69 -20.59 35.67
C PRO A 425 -2.12 -20.62 37.14
N ALA A 426 -3.08 -21.49 37.46
CA ALA A 426 -3.55 -21.67 38.83
C ALA A 426 -2.30 -21.82 39.70
N ALA A 427 -2.11 -20.89 40.64
CA ALA A 427 -1.00 -20.96 41.57
C ALA A 427 -1.03 -22.36 42.16
N ALA A 428 0.04 -23.13 41.91
CA ALA A 428 0.20 -24.44 42.50
C ALA A 428 -0.04 -24.27 44.00
N GLU A 429 -1.07 -24.95 44.51
CA GLU A 429 -1.38 -25.02 45.92
C GLU A 429 -0.08 -25.42 46.62
N PRO A 430 0.43 -24.64 47.58
CA PRO A 430 1.64 -25.01 48.29
C PRO A 430 1.35 -26.31 49.03
N ASP A 431 2.00 -27.39 48.59
CA ASP A 431 1.98 -28.68 49.27
C ASP A 431 2.20 -28.46 50.77
N GLY A 432 1.14 -28.72 51.55
CA GLY A 432 1.17 -28.66 52.99
C GLY A 432 2.15 -29.70 53.53
N HIS A 433 3.38 -29.27 53.81
CA HIS A 433 4.26 -30.00 54.72
C HIS A 433 3.94 -29.57 56.16
N GLU A 434 3.14 -30.39 56.84
CA GLU A 434 3.09 -30.43 58.30
C GLU A 434 4.47 -30.88 58.84
N PRO A 435 5.07 -30.13 59.79
CA PRO A 435 6.23 -30.62 60.53
C PRO A 435 5.80 -31.58 61.64
N ALA A 436 6.37 -32.78 61.66
CA ALA A 436 6.36 -33.71 62.80
C ALA A 436 7.72 -33.69 63.51
#